data_AF-B2FDC3-F1
#
_entry.id   AF-B2FDC3-F1
#
_cell.length_a   1.000
_cell.length_b   1.000
_cell.length_c   1.000
_cell.angle_alpha   90.00
_cell.angle_beta   90.00
_cell.angle_gamma   90.00
#
_symmetry.space_group_name_H-M   'P 1'
#
loop_
_entity.id
_entity.type
_entity.pdbx_description
1 polymer ?
#
loop_
_entity_poly.entity_id
_entity_poly.type
_entity_poly.pdbx_seq_one_letter_code
_entity_poly.pdbx_strand_id
1 'polypeptide(L)'
;MIENDLDDRPQYTPWIAALWVEPDMRRRGIAAKLMEAARKQASARGHAFCYLCARPDNSPYYLALGFKQIESEVSGLNLFSISC
;
A
#
# COMPACT_ATOMS: atom_id res chain seq x y z
N MET A 1 10.39 -2.84 0.00
CA MET A 1 9.35 -3.02 -1.05
C MET A 1 9.61 -4.33 -1.76
N ILE A 2 8.55 -4.94 -2.24
CA ILE A 2 8.59 -6.21 -2.98
C ILE A 2 8.16 -5.90 -4.41
N GLU A 3 8.76 -6.60 -5.38
CA GLU A 3 8.49 -6.37 -6.81
C GLU A 3 7.16 -6.98 -7.25
N ASN A 4 6.72 -8.07 -6.61
CA ASN A 4 5.44 -8.71 -6.87
C ASN A 4 4.80 -9.17 -5.54
N ASP A 5 3.73 -8.48 -5.12
CA ASP A 5 2.94 -8.84 -3.93
C ASP A 5 1.58 -9.47 -4.30
N LEU A 6 1.22 -9.43 -5.58
CA LEU A 6 -0.02 -9.98 -6.09
C LEU A 6 0.21 -10.54 -7.50
N ASP A 7 0.30 -11.87 -7.60
CA ASP A 7 0.61 -12.58 -8.85
C ASP A 7 -0.36 -12.27 -9.99
N ASP A 8 -1.61 -11.90 -9.66
CA ASP A 8 -2.63 -11.51 -10.63
C ASP A 8 -2.34 -10.13 -11.28
N ARG A 9 -1.42 -9.34 -10.72
CA ARG A 9 -1.09 -7.97 -11.16
C ARG A 9 0.42 -7.69 -11.15
N PRO A 10 1.22 -8.43 -11.94
CA PRO A 10 2.68 -8.26 -11.98
C PRO A 10 3.11 -6.91 -12.59
N GLN A 11 2.21 -6.21 -13.29
CA GLN A 11 2.47 -4.89 -13.87
C GLN A 11 2.56 -3.77 -12.82
N TYR A 12 2.04 -3.98 -11.61
CA TYR A 12 2.14 -2.98 -10.56
C TYR A 12 3.41 -3.21 -9.78
N THR A 13 4.24 -2.17 -9.72
CA THR A 13 5.50 -2.18 -8.98
C THR A 13 5.92 -0.73 -8.71
N PRO A 14 6.47 -0.43 -7.53
CA PRO A 14 6.75 -1.34 -6.42
C PRO A 14 5.56 -1.47 -5.45
N TRP A 15 5.50 -2.60 -4.74
CA TRP A 15 4.48 -2.85 -3.72
C TRP A 15 4.95 -2.44 -2.32
N ILE A 16 4.08 -1.71 -1.61
CA ILE A 16 4.13 -1.52 -0.17
C ILE A 16 3.40 -2.70 0.48
N ALA A 17 4.14 -3.78 0.65
CA ALA A 17 3.68 -5.08 1.10
C ALA A 17 4.03 -5.37 2.57
N ALA A 18 3.36 -6.38 3.13
CA ALA A 18 3.72 -7.00 4.42
C ALA A 18 3.84 -6.03 5.61
N LEU A 19 3.09 -4.91 5.61
CA LEU A 19 3.05 -4.00 6.75
C LEU A 19 2.18 -4.56 7.86
N TRP A 20 2.79 -4.80 9.02
CA TRP A 20 2.11 -5.20 10.25
C TRP A 20 2.41 -4.22 11.37
N VAL A 21 1.38 -3.87 12.15
CA VAL A 21 1.52 -3.14 13.40
C VAL A 21 0.85 -3.95 14.50
N GLU A 22 1.63 -4.25 15.54
CA GLU A 22 1.17 -4.97 16.72
C GLU A 22 -0.12 -4.33 17.27
N PRO A 23 -1.14 -5.12 17.65
CA PRO A 23 -2.43 -4.61 18.11
C PRO A 23 -2.34 -3.49 19.15
N ASP A 24 -1.47 -3.65 20.15
CA ASP A 24 -1.27 -2.70 21.26
C ASP A 24 -0.61 -1.37 20.83
N MET A 25 -0.02 -1.36 19.65
CA MET A 25 0.69 -0.23 19.06
C MET A 25 -0.12 0.48 17.96
N ARG A 26 -1.32 -0.02 17.64
CA ARG A 26 -2.23 0.60 16.66
C ARG A 26 -2.79 1.93 17.17
N ARG A 27 -3.37 2.72 16.25
CA ARG A 27 -3.91 4.07 16.51
C ARG A 27 -2.89 5.10 17.01
N ARG A 28 -1.59 4.82 16.83
CA ARG A 28 -0.48 5.74 17.15
C ARG A 28 0.20 6.34 15.90
N GLY A 29 -0.42 6.19 14.72
CA GLY A 29 0.12 6.68 13.45
C GLY A 29 1.34 5.92 12.90
N ILE A 30 1.67 4.75 13.47
CA ILE A 30 2.86 3.96 13.06
C ILE A 30 2.74 3.51 11.61
N ALA A 31 1.60 2.95 11.22
CA ALA A 31 1.39 2.49 9.84
C ALA A 31 1.50 3.63 8.82
N ALA A 32 1.01 4.84 9.15
CA ALA A 32 1.20 6.02 8.30
C ALA A 32 2.69 6.40 8.15
N LYS A 33 3.48 6.33 9.23
CA LYS A 33 4.93 6.56 9.17
C LYS A 33 5.66 5.51 8.34
N LEU A 34 5.27 4.24 8.44
CA LEU A 34 5.83 3.16 7.63
C LEU A 34 5.52 3.36 6.14
N MET A 35 4.28 3.73 5.81
CA MET A 35 3.87 4.06 4.44
C MET A 35 4.70 5.21 3.86
N GLU A 36 4.87 6.28 4.63
CA GLU A 36 5.64 7.44 4.20
C GLU A 36 7.12 7.10 3.98
N ALA A 37 7.71 6.29 4.85
CA ALA A 37 9.08 5.80 4.66
C ALA A 37 9.21 4.95 3.40
N ALA A 38 8.25 4.06 3.13
CA ALA A 38 8.24 3.23 1.93
C ALA A 38 8.14 4.09 0.65
N ARG A 39 7.26 5.10 0.64
CA ARG A 39 7.13 6.07 -0.46
C ARG A 39 8.43 6.82 -0.73
N LYS A 40 9.08 7.34 0.31
CA LYS A 40 10.39 8.00 0.16
C LYS A 40 11.45 7.09 -0.44
N GLN A 41 11.49 5.82 -0.03
CA GLN A 41 12.41 4.85 -0.61
C GLN A 41 12.11 4.55 -2.09
N ALA A 42 10.84 4.51 -2.48
CA ALA A 42 10.44 4.30 -3.87
C ALA A 42 10.81 5.50 -4.75
N SER A 43 10.53 6.70 -4.25
CA SER A 43 10.90 7.96 -4.89
C SER A 43 12.41 8.05 -5.10
N ALA A 44 13.21 7.70 -4.09
CA ALA A 44 14.68 7.64 -4.19
C ALA A 44 15.20 6.60 -5.19
N ARG A 45 14.38 5.63 -5.59
CA ARG A 45 14.69 4.62 -6.61
C ARG A 45 14.13 4.97 -8.00
N GLY A 46 13.51 6.14 -8.15
CA GLY A 46 12.97 6.64 -9.42
C GLY A 46 11.54 6.20 -9.73
N HIS A 47 10.80 5.65 -8.76
CA HIS A 47 9.39 5.30 -8.95
C HIS A 47 8.48 6.51 -8.71
N ALA A 48 7.56 6.75 -9.63
CA ALA A 48 6.56 7.83 -9.51
C ALA A 48 5.36 7.43 -8.63
N PHE A 49 5.04 6.14 -8.58
CA PHE A 49 3.89 5.61 -7.86
C PHE A 49 4.27 4.35 -7.08
N CYS A 50 3.50 4.11 -6.04
CA CYS A 50 3.66 3.03 -5.10
C CYS A 50 2.28 2.34 -4.98
N TYR A 51 2.25 1.00 -4.90
CA TYR A 51 1.00 0.21 -4.92
C TYR A 51 0.81 -0.60 -3.64
N LEU A 52 -0.43 -0.89 -3.26
CA LEU A 52 -0.76 -1.86 -2.21
C LEU A 52 -2.08 -2.56 -2.51
N CYS A 53 -2.27 -3.75 -1.95
CA CYS A 53 -3.57 -4.42 -1.92
C CYS A 53 -4.04 -4.58 -0.47
N ALA A 54 -5.36 -4.59 -0.28
CA ALA A 54 -5.95 -4.80 1.04
C ALA A 54 -7.35 -5.39 0.94
N ARG A 55 -7.80 -6.01 2.03
CA ARG A 55 -9.20 -6.44 2.17
C ARG A 55 -10.14 -5.24 2.03
N PRO A 56 -11.34 -5.41 1.43
CA PRO A 56 -12.31 -4.32 1.24
C PRO A 56 -12.63 -3.54 2.52
N ASP A 57 -12.73 -4.20 3.67
CA ASP A 57 -13.00 -3.56 4.98
C ASP A 57 -11.96 -2.52 5.40
N ASN A 58 -10.72 -2.63 4.88
CA ASN A 58 -9.64 -1.70 5.18
C ASN A 58 -9.57 -0.52 4.19
N SER A 59 -10.41 -0.49 3.14
CA SER A 59 -10.40 0.57 2.13
C SER A 59 -10.52 1.98 2.73
N PRO A 60 -11.45 2.24 3.68
CA PRO A 60 -11.58 3.59 4.26
C PRO A 60 -10.28 4.10 4.91
N TYR A 61 -9.49 3.21 5.49
CA TYR A 61 -8.20 3.56 6.10
C TYR A 61 -7.19 4.04 5.06
N TYR A 62 -7.03 3.32 3.95
CA TYR A 62 -6.07 3.71 2.91
C TYR A 62 -6.53 4.95 2.13
N LEU A 63 -7.83 5.07 1.85
CA LEU A 63 -8.40 6.27 1.26
C LEU A 63 -8.14 7.52 2.13
N ALA A 64 -8.30 7.40 3.45
CA ALA A 64 -8.01 8.50 4.39
C ALA A 64 -6.51 8.88 4.43
N LEU A 65 -5.61 7.96 4.05
CA LEU A 65 -4.18 8.22 3.90
C LEU A 65 -3.80 8.82 2.53
N GLY A 66 -4.78 9.08 1.66
CA GLY A 66 -4.57 9.68 0.34
C GLY A 66 -4.27 8.68 -0.78
N PHE A 67 -4.39 7.38 -0.51
CA PHE A 67 -4.37 6.38 -1.57
C PHE A 67 -5.62 6.51 -2.44
N LYS A 68 -5.47 6.18 -3.72
CA LYS A 68 -6.57 6.07 -4.67
C LYS A 68 -6.81 4.60 -4.97
N GLN A 69 -8.04 4.15 -4.82
CA GLN A 69 -8.42 2.81 -5.27
C GLN A 69 -8.38 2.79 -6.81
N ILE A 70 -7.67 1.81 -7.38
CA ILE A 70 -7.51 1.64 -8.82
C ILE A 70 -8.23 0.41 -9.35
N GLU A 71 -8.40 -0.62 -8.51
CA GLU A 71 -9.17 -1.83 -8.82
C GLU A 71 -9.86 -2.36 -7.55
N SER A 72 -10.88 -3.20 -7.76
CA SER A 72 -11.62 -3.90 -6.71
C SER A 72 -11.81 -5.37 -7.06
N GLU A 73 -12.02 -6.21 -6.05
CA GLU A 73 -12.33 -7.65 -6.21
C GLU A 73 -11.26 -8.44 -6.98
N VAL A 74 -10.00 -8.00 -6.93
CA VAL A 74 -8.88 -8.78 -7.48
C VAL A 74 -8.49 -9.82 -6.44
N SER A 75 -8.89 -11.07 -6.68
CA SER A 75 -8.72 -12.18 -5.73
C SER A 75 -9.32 -11.88 -4.34
N GLY A 76 -10.40 -11.09 -4.29
CA GLY A 76 -11.04 -10.65 -3.04
C GLY A 76 -10.36 -9.47 -2.33
N LEU A 77 -9.46 -8.75 -3.01
CA LEU A 77 -8.75 -7.58 -2.52
C LEU A 77 -9.05 -6.35 -3.37
N ASN A 78 -8.93 -5.17 -2.75
CA ASN A 78 -8.92 -3.89 -3.43
C ASN A 78 -7.48 -3.42 -3.60
N LEU A 79 -7.18 -2.83 -4.75
CA LEU A 79 -5.85 -2.31 -5.08
C LEU A 79 -5.85 -0.80 -5.04
N PHE A 80 -4.75 -0.26 -4.57
CA PHE A 80 -4.59 1.15 -4.34
C PHE A 80 -3.25 1.65 -4.87
N SER A 81 -3.22 2.90 -5.34
CA SER A 81 -2.00 3.60 -5.71
C SER A 81 -1.87 4.92 -4.95
N ILE A 82 -0.62 5.33 -4.73
CA ILE A 82 -0.28 6.66 -4.22
C ILE A 82 0.97 7.15 -4.94
N SER A 83 1.10 8.46 -5.13
CA SER A 83 2.36 9.01 -5.63
C SER A 83 3.45 8.81 -4.58
N CYS A 84 4.62 8.42 -5.03
CA CYS A 84 5.84 8.64 -4.27
C CYS A 84 6.29 10.11 -4.54
#